data_AF-A0A838RCM4-F1
#
_entry.id   AF-A0A838RCM4-F1
#
_cell.length_a   1.000
_cell.length_b   1.000
_cell.length_c   1.000
_cell.angle_alpha   90.00
_cell.angle_beta   90.00
_cell.angle_gamma   90.00
#
_symmetry.space_group_name_H-M   'P 1'
#
loop_
_entity.id
_entity.type
_entity.pdbx_description
1 polymer ?
#
loop_
_entity_poly.entity_id
_entity_poly.type
_entity_poly.pdbx_seq_one_letter_code
_entity_poly.pdbx_strand_id
1 'polypeptide(L)'
;MADNPQKDKALNRKHVSRAEREALVRQRVTIGTAAVVALIVVILGAGAIYSAFVEPGQPMAQVYGETITRREFYQRVNYERFRVFQLIKDTKEQYIELSADPETAGFLGQFYDQQLQQLAQIYSGVGAQTLEQMIEEKIIERKAAERNITVTDEEVDEEIRRQIARQEDAQIAADVTATAEAAIAATATAELFTPTPSPTVEATATTERTPTVRGTATARGTATRATATVEVESETGVISPTLTPMPTLTPAPTLTPNIFTEDRFTPAYQAYLSDLQSRVGYTE
;
A
#
# COMPACT_ATOMS: atom_id res chain seq x y z
N MET A 1 78.70 -19.24 -87.39
CA MET A 1 78.35 -18.34 -86.27
C MET A 1 76.94 -17.84 -86.49
N ALA A 2 76.05 -18.19 -85.57
CA ALA A 2 74.68 -17.72 -85.53
C ALA A 2 74.62 -16.42 -84.74
N ASP A 3 73.83 -15.45 -85.22
CA ASP A 3 73.07 -14.58 -84.33
C ASP A 3 71.79 -14.13 -85.05
N ASN A 4 70.65 -14.45 -84.45
CA ASN A 4 69.31 -14.19 -84.97
C ASN A 4 68.58 -13.36 -83.91
N PRO A 5 68.13 -12.13 -84.22
CA PRO A 5 67.55 -11.25 -83.21
C PRO A 5 66.15 -11.75 -82.85
N GLN A 6 65.96 -12.23 -81.62
CA GLN A 6 64.64 -12.52 -81.10
C GLN A 6 63.90 -11.20 -80.86
N LYS A 7 62.85 -10.99 -81.65
CA LYS A 7 61.84 -9.95 -81.41
C LYS A 7 61.15 -10.21 -80.08
N ASP A 8 61.36 -9.33 -79.11
CA ASP A 8 60.53 -9.23 -77.93
C ASP A 8 59.09 -8.94 -78.35
N LYS A 9 58.28 -9.98 -78.26
CA LYS A 9 56.87 -9.96 -78.56
C LYS A 9 56.18 -9.18 -77.45
N ALA A 10 55.86 -7.92 -77.71
CA ALA A 10 55.06 -7.07 -76.85
C ALA A 10 53.79 -7.83 -76.40
N LEU A 11 53.74 -8.18 -75.12
CA LEU A 11 52.59 -8.81 -74.49
C LEU A 11 51.41 -7.84 -74.55
N ASN A 12 50.36 -8.29 -75.22
CA ASN A 12 49.15 -7.56 -75.51
C ASN A 12 48.47 -7.09 -74.22
N ARG A 13 48.49 -5.78 -74.02
CA ARG A 13 47.91 -5.01 -72.92
C ARG A 13 46.38 -4.93 -73.02
N LYS A 14 45.68 -6.06 -73.28
CA LYS A 14 44.22 -6.03 -73.49
C LYS A 14 43.40 -7.28 -73.16
N HIS A 15 43.97 -8.36 -72.64
CA HIS A 15 43.19 -9.56 -72.25
C HIS A 15 43.18 -9.78 -70.75
N VAL A 16 42.50 -8.89 -70.01
CA VAL A 16 42.05 -9.21 -68.64
C VAL A 16 41.08 -10.38 -68.77
N SER A 17 41.41 -11.51 -68.15
CA SER A 17 40.61 -12.74 -68.26
C SER A 17 39.20 -12.49 -67.68
N ARG A 18 38.18 -13.19 -68.22
CA ARG A 18 36.80 -13.06 -67.71
C ARG A 18 36.71 -13.30 -66.20
N ALA A 19 37.56 -14.19 -65.68
CA ALA A 19 37.66 -14.51 -64.26
C ALA A 19 38.15 -13.33 -63.40
N GLU A 20 39.12 -12.53 -63.87
CA GLU A 20 39.57 -11.33 -63.13
C GLU A 20 38.50 -10.23 -63.11
N ARG A 21 37.73 -10.07 -64.20
CA ARG A 21 36.61 -9.12 -64.23
C ARG A 21 35.49 -9.53 -63.28
N GLU A 22 35.17 -10.83 -63.22
CA GLU A 22 34.19 -11.37 -62.28
C GLU A 22 34.66 -11.26 -60.83
N ALA A 23 35.95 -11.44 -60.54
CA ALA A 23 36.50 -11.25 -59.20
C ALA A 23 36.36 -9.80 -58.72
N LEU A 24 36.67 -8.82 -59.58
CA LEU A 24 36.52 -7.40 -59.26
C LEU A 24 35.05 -6.99 -59.08
N VAL A 25 34.14 -7.53 -59.91
CA VAL A 25 32.70 -7.31 -59.76
C VAL A 25 32.21 -7.94 -58.45
N ARG A 26 32.60 -9.18 -58.16
CA ARG A 26 32.24 -9.89 -56.93
C ARG A 26 32.73 -9.15 -55.69
N GLN A 27 33.96 -8.65 -55.70
CA GLN A 27 34.53 -7.88 -54.58
C GLN A 27 33.78 -6.55 -54.36
N ARG A 28 33.40 -5.84 -55.44
CA ARG A 28 32.60 -4.61 -55.33
C ARG A 28 31.19 -4.90 -54.83
N VAL A 29 30.58 -5.99 -55.29
CA VAL A 29 29.25 -6.41 -54.81
C VAL A 29 29.34 -6.78 -53.32
N THR A 30 30.32 -7.56 -52.88
CA THR A 30 30.46 -7.88 -51.44
C THR A 30 30.75 -6.66 -50.58
N ILE A 31 31.60 -5.73 -51.02
CA ILE A 31 31.84 -4.46 -50.30
C ILE A 31 30.56 -3.62 -50.26
N GLY A 32 29.80 -3.55 -51.37
CA GLY A 32 28.52 -2.87 -51.43
C GLY A 32 27.50 -3.46 -50.46
N THR A 33 27.36 -4.79 -50.43
CA THR A 33 26.46 -5.47 -49.49
C THR A 33 26.92 -5.28 -48.05
N ALA A 34 28.22 -5.38 -47.77
CA ALA A 34 28.78 -5.15 -46.44
C ALA A 34 28.54 -3.70 -45.97
N ALA A 35 28.67 -2.72 -46.87
CA ALA A 35 28.39 -1.32 -46.58
C ALA A 35 26.91 -1.08 -46.25
N VAL A 36 25.99 -1.72 -47.00
CA VAL A 36 24.55 -1.66 -46.71
C VAL A 36 24.23 -2.30 -45.36
N VAL A 37 24.79 -3.47 -45.06
CA VAL A 37 24.61 -4.14 -43.75
C VAL A 37 25.16 -3.27 -42.62
N ALA A 38 26.36 -2.70 -42.78
CA ALA A 38 26.94 -1.81 -41.80
C ALA A 38 26.07 -0.56 -41.57
N LEU A 39 25.53 0.04 -42.64
CA LEU A 39 24.62 1.18 -42.54
C LEU A 39 23.34 0.83 -41.77
N ILE A 40 22.75 -0.35 -42.01
CA ILE A 40 21.58 -0.84 -41.25
C ILE A 40 21.93 -0.95 -39.77
N VAL A 41 23.08 -1.55 -39.43
CA VAL A 41 23.53 -1.69 -38.02
C VAL A 41 23.72 -0.33 -37.36
N VAL A 42 24.29 0.65 -38.07
CA VAL A 42 24.47 2.02 -37.55
C VAL A 42 23.12 2.70 -37.29
N ILE A 43 22.16 2.59 -38.21
CA ILE A 43 20.82 3.18 -38.04
C ILE A 43 20.10 2.54 -36.86
N LEU A 44 20.14 1.20 -36.75
CA LEU A 44 19.54 0.48 -35.62
C LEU A 44 20.21 0.85 -34.29
N GLY A 45 21.55 0.93 -34.26
CA GLY A 45 22.30 1.34 -33.08
C GLY A 45 22.00 2.78 -32.64
N ALA A 46 21.96 3.72 -33.59
CA ALA A 46 21.59 5.10 -33.32
C ALA A 46 20.14 5.22 -32.82
N GLY A 47 19.20 4.47 -33.41
CA GLY A 47 17.82 4.39 -32.96
C GLY A 47 17.69 3.85 -31.54
N ALA A 48 18.44 2.79 -31.20
CA ALA A 48 18.46 2.22 -29.86
C ALA A 48 19.03 3.18 -28.80
N ILE A 49 20.10 3.92 -29.12
CA ILE A 49 20.67 4.93 -28.23
C ILE A 49 19.68 6.09 -28.05
N TYR A 50 19.05 6.55 -29.13
CA TYR A 50 18.10 7.64 -29.09
C TYR A 50 16.86 7.30 -28.24
N SER A 51 16.28 6.12 -28.40
CA SER A 51 15.14 5.68 -27.60
C SER A 51 15.49 5.42 -26.14
N ALA A 52 16.70 4.94 -25.84
CA ALA A 52 17.13 4.66 -24.48
C ALA A 52 17.51 5.91 -23.67
N PHE A 53 18.03 6.97 -24.30
CA PHE A 53 18.57 8.12 -23.58
C PHE A 53 17.86 9.45 -23.84
N VAL A 54 17.32 9.68 -25.04
CA VAL A 54 16.74 11.00 -25.42
C VAL A 54 15.23 11.02 -25.21
N GLU A 55 14.53 9.96 -25.60
CA GLU A 55 13.09 9.84 -25.43
C GLU A 55 12.60 9.86 -23.95
N PRO A 56 13.29 9.22 -22.99
CA PRO A 56 12.83 9.19 -21.59
C PRO A 56 12.88 10.54 -20.87
N GLY A 57 13.74 11.46 -21.33
CA GLY A 57 13.90 12.80 -20.75
C GLY A 57 12.87 13.84 -21.24
N GLN A 58 11.98 13.49 -22.16
CA GLN A 58 11.02 14.45 -22.72
C GLN A 58 9.98 14.89 -21.67
N PRO A 59 9.60 16.19 -21.66
CA PRO A 59 8.59 16.70 -20.73
C PRO A 59 7.21 16.14 -21.06
N MET A 60 6.53 15.55 -20.07
CA MET A 60 5.13 15.10 -20.20
C MET A 60 4.16 16.14 -19.66
N ALA A 61 4.50 16.80 -18.56
CA ALA A 61 3.76 17.90 -17.97
C ALA A 61 4.73 18.87 -17.30
N GLN A 62 4.31 20.13 -17.15
CA GLN A 62 5.05 21.15 -16.42
C GLN A 62 4.14 21.79 -15.37
N VAL A 63 4.64 21.86 -14.14
CA VAL A 63 3.93 22.40 -12.99
C VAL A 63 4.80 23.50 -12.40
N TYR A 64 4.40 24.76 -12.60
CA TYR A 64 5.14 25.94 -12.12
C TYR A 64 6.65 25.99 -12.47
N GLY A 65 7.05 25.41 -13.61
CA GLY A 65 8.44 25.37 -14.07
C GLY A 65 9.19 24.09 -13.69
N GLU A 66 8.63 23.24 -12.83
CA GLU A 66 9.11 21.88 -12.64
C GLU A 66 8.56 20.95 -13.72
N THR A 67 9.42 20.09 -14.27
CA THR A 67 9.05 19.18 -15.35
C THR A 67 8.88 17.77 -14.81
N ILE A 68 7.73 17.18 -15.11
CA ILE A 68 7.52 15.74 -14.95
C ILE A 68 8.01 15.07 -16.23
N THR A 69 9.07 14.26 -16.12
CA THR A 69 9.67 13.60 -17.28
C THR A 69 8.88 12.36 -17.69
N ARG A 70 9.00 11.98 -18.97
CA ARG A 70 8.39 10.75 -19.49
C ARG A 70 8.83 9.50 -18.74
N ARG A 71 10.10 9.44 -18.33
CA ARG A 71 10.66 8.34 -17.53
C ARG A 71 9.94 8.20 -16.19
N GLU A 72 9.85 9.28 -15.42
CA GLU A 72 9.21 9.27 -14.09
C GLU A 72 7.74 8.89 -14.20
N PHE A 73 7.04 9.45 -15.19
CA PHE A 73 5.66 9.12 -15.45
C PHE A 73 5.46 7.62 -15.74
N TYR A 74 6.24 7.03 -16.66
CA TYR A 74 6.11 5.61 -16.96
C TYR A 74 6.52 4.71 -15.80
N GLN A 75 7.56 5.08 -15.03
CA GLN A 75 7.92 4.34 -13.82
C GLN A 75 6.77 4.29 -12.83
N ARG A 76 6.16 5.44 -12.54
CA ARG A 76 5.00 5.54 -11.64
C ARG A 76 3.79 4.77 -12.19
N VAL A 77 3.46 4.93 -13.47
CA VAL A 77 2.34 4.20 -14.10
C VAL A 77 2.56 2.69 -14.07
N ASN A 78 3.78 2.22 -14.31
CA ASN A 78 4.08 0.78 -14.29
C ASN A 78 3.95 0.22 -12.88
N TYR A 79 4.40 0.95 -11.85
CA TYR A 79 4.20 0.59 -10.46
C TYR A 79 2.70 0.51 -10.10
N GLU A 80 1.93 1.54 -10.44
CA GLU A 80 0.49 1.61 -10.17
C GLU A 80 -0.27 0.47 -10.87
N ARG A 81 0.06 0.21 -12.14
CA ARG A 81 -0.49 -0.92 -12.90
C ARG A 81 -0.13 -2.25 -12.27
N PHE A 82 1.11 -2.40 -11.84
CA PHE A 82 1.57 -3.60 -11.18
C PHE A 82 0.78 -3.86 -9.89
N ARG A 83 0.54 -2.82 -9.07
CA ARG A 83 -0.27 -2.94 -7.85
C ARG A 83 -1.70 -3.39 -8.16
N VAL A 84 -2.36 -2.77 -9.14
CA VAL A 84 -3.72 -3.17 -9.54
C VAL A 84 -3.74 -4.58 -10.14
N PHE A 85 -2.71 -4.95 -10.89
CA PHE A 85 -2.57 -6.30 -11.44
C PHE A 85 -2.43 -7.36 -10.35
N GLN A 86 -1.65 -7.09 -9.30
CA GLN A 86 -1.56 -8.00 -8.15
C GLN A 86 -2.91 -8.18 -7.49
N LEU A 87 -3.66 -7.09 -7.27
CA LEU A 87 -5.01 -7.19 -6.74
C LEU A 87 -5.94 -8.04 -7.64
N ILE A 88 -5.88 -7.86 -8.96
CA ILE A 88 -6.64 -8.71 -9.91
C ILE A 88 -6.26 -10.18 -9.78
N LYS A 89 -4.97 -10.46 -9.64
CA LYS A 89 -4.44 -11.82 -9.50
C LYS A 89 -4.95 -12.46 -8.22
N ASP A 90 -4.82 -11.77 -7.09
CA ASP A 90 -5.24 -12.26 -5.77
C ASP A 90 -6.76 -12.49 -5.74
N THR A 91 -7.54 -11.56 -6.30
CA THR A 91 -8.99 -11.71 -6.48
C THR A 91 -9.35 -12.97 -7.28
N LYS A 92 -8.62 -13.27 -8.36
CA LYS A 92 -8.87 -14.48 -9.17
C LYS A 92 -8.50 -15.76 -8.43
N GLU A 93 -7.39 -15.76 -7.71
CA GLU A 93 -6.95 -16.91 -6.91
C GLU A 93 -7.98 -17.21 -5.81
N GLN A 94 -8.47 -16.18 -5.12
CA GLN A 94 -9.54 -16.29 -4.14
C GLN A 94 -10.83 -16.84 -4.75
N TYR A 95 -11.22 -16.39 -5.95
CA TYR A 95 -12.38 -16.93 -6.66
C TYR A 95 -12.21 -18.42 -6.98
N ILE A 96 -11.05 -18.84 -7.48
CA ILE A 96 -10.79 -20.25 -7.82
C ILE A 96 -10.88 -21.14 -6.56
N GLU A 97 -10.36 -20.67 -5.43
CA GLU A 97 -10.46 -21.39 -4.15
C GLU A 97 -11.91 -21.52 -3.68
N LEU A 98 -12.68 -20.44 -3.75
CA LEU A 98 -14.05 -20.39 -3.23
C LEU A 98 -15.09 -21.02 -4.17
N SER A 99 -14.82 -21.05 -5.48
CA SER A 99 -15.69 -21.68 -6.49
C SER A 99 -15.50 -23.20 -6.60
N ALA A 100 -14.69 -23.80 -5.73
CA ALA A 100 -14.55 -25.25 -5.62
C ALA A 100 -15.87 -25.94 -5.18
N ASP A 101 -16.77 -25.20 -4.52
CA ASP A 101 -18.11 -25.67 -4.14
C ASP A 101 -19.17 -25.31 -5.22
N PRO A 102 -19.80 -26.32 -5.87
CA PRO A 102 -20.79 -26.09 -6.91
C PRO A 102 -22.04 -25.31 -6.48
N GLU A 103 -22.44 -25.36 -5.20
CA GLU A 103 -23.66 -24.66 -4.73
C GLU A 103 -23.49 -23.14 -4.71
N THR A 104 -22.27 -22.65 -4.48
CA THR A 104 -21.97 -21.21 -4.36
C THR A 104 -21.33 -20.61 -5.62
N ALA A 105 -20.79 -21.45 -6.51
CA ALA A 105 -20.06 -21.03 -7.70
C ALA A 105 -20.83 -20.06 -8.62
N GLY A 106 -22.15 -20.24 -8.78
CA GLY A 106 -22.97 -19.38 -9.65
C GLY A 106 -23.10 -17.94 -9.15
N PHE A 107 -23.38 -17.75 -7.86
CA PHE A 107 -23.45 -16.43 -7.23
C PHE A 107 -22.06 -15.78 -7.14
N LEU A 108 -21.05 -16.55 -6.73
CA LEU A 108 -19.68 -16.07 -6.64
C LEU A 108 -19.16 -15.62 -8.01
N GLY A 109 -19.41 -16.39 -9.07
CA GLY A 109 -18.99 -16.02 -10.42
C GLY A 109 -19.48 -14.64 -10.83
N GLN A 110 -20.77 -14.34 -10.63
CA GLN A 110 -21.33 -13.02 -10.96
C GLN A 110 -20.71 -11.89 -10.11
N PHE A 111 -20.51 -12.14 -8.81
CA PHE A 111 -19.90 -11.16 -7.90
C PHE A 111 -18.44 -10.84 -8.30
N TYR A 112 -17.63 -11.86 -8.55
CA TYR A 112 -16.24 -11.71 -8.94
C TYR A 112 -16.09 -11.12 -10.34
N ASP A 113 -16.97 -11.46 -11.28
CA ASP A 113 -16.97 -10.85 -12.61
C ASP A 113 -17.22 -9.34 -12.53
N GLN A 114 -18.17 -8.89 -11.70
CA GLN A 114 -18.40 -7.47 -11.47
C GLN A 114 -17.17 -6.80 -10.83
N GLN A 115 -16.55 -7.44 -9.84
CA GLN A 115 -15.35 -6.94 -9.18
C GLN A 115 -14.19 -6.81 -10.18
N LEU A 116 -13.92 -7.86 -10.97
CA LEU A 116 -12.86 -7.87 -11.98
C LEU A 116 -13.09 -6.83 -13.08
N GLN A 117 -14.34 -6.59 -13.48
CA GLN A 117 -14.67 -5.50 -14.40
C GLN A 117 -14.31 -4.14 -13.80
N GLN A 118 -14.63 -3.90 -12.52
CA GLN A 118 -14.25 -2.66 -11.84
C GLN A 118 -12.73 -2.48 -11.80
N LEU A 119 -11.97 -3.52 -11.45
CA LEU A 119 -10.51 -3.46 -11.42
C LEU A 119 -9.91 -3.25 -12.82
N ALA A 120 -10.51 -3.82 -13.85
CA ALA A 120 -10.09 -3.57 -15.24
C ALA A 120 -10.32 -2.11 -15.66
N GLN A 121 -11.42 -1.49 -15.22
CA GLN A 121 -11.66 -0.06 -15.46
C GLN A 121 -10.59 0.79 -14.76
N ILE A 122 -10.30 0.50 -13.48
CA ILE A 122 -9.23 1.17 -12.72
C ILE A 122 -7.89 1.01 -13.45
N TYR A 123 -7.52 -0.21 -13.83
CA TYR A 123 -6.28 -0.52 -14.54
C TYR A 123 -6.12 0.31 -15.83
N SER A 124 -7.19 0.48 -16.60
CA SER A 124 -7.17 1.31 -17.81
C SER A 124 -7.04 2.81 -17.52
N GLY A 125 -7.60 3.28 -16.40
CA GLY A 125 -7.53 4.67 -15.94
C GLY A 125 -6.23 5.08 -15.25
N VAL A 126 -5.38 4.12 -14.83
CA VAL A 126 -4.15 4.37 -14.06
C VAL A 126 -3.29 5.47 -14.67
N GLY A 127 -3.12 5.50 -15.99
CA GLY A 127 -2.25 6.48 -16.65
C GLY A 127 -2.65 7.93 -16.38
N ALA A 128 -3.94 8.24 -16.53
CA ALA A 128 -4.44 9.60 -16.30
C ALA A 128 -4.42 9.96 -14.81
N GLN A 129 -4.82 9.02 -13.94
CA GLN A 129 -4.81 9.22 -12.49
C GLN A 129 -3.39 9.43 -11.96
N THR A 130 -2.42 8.70 -12.48
CA THR A 130 -1.01 8.84 -12.08
C THR A 130 -0.47 10.21 -12.45
N LEU A 131 -0.79 10.70 -13.65
CA LEU A 131 -0.33 12.03 -14.08
C LEU A 131 -0.90 13.12 -13.16
N GLU A 132 -2.19 13.04 -12.85
CA GLU A 132 -2.85 13.98 -11.94
C GLU A 132 -2.23 13.95 -10.55
N GLN A 133 -1.98 12.76 -10.00
CA GLN A 133 -1.32 12.59 -8.70
C GLN A 133 0.08 13.20 -8.69
N MET A 134 0.88 12.94 -9.72
CA MET A 134 2.22 13.52 -9.82
C MET A 134 2.17 15.05 -9.92
N ILE A 135 1.16 15.62 -10.59
CA ILE A 135 0.95 17.06 -10.63
C ILE A 135 0.59 17.59 -9.24
N GLU A 136 -0.34 16.95 -8.54
CA GLU A 136 -0.76 17.32 -7.19
C GLU A 136 0.40 17.25 -6.19
N GLU A 137 1.22 16.20 -6.25
CA GLU A 137 2.44 16.05 -5.44
C GLU A 137 3.39 17.23 -5.64
N LYS A 138 3.64 17.66 -6.87
CA LYS A 138 4.47 18.85 -7.15
C LYS A 138 3.88 20.13 -6.57
N ILE A 139 2.56 20.25 -6.54
CA ILE A 139 1.89 21.38 -5.89
C ILE A 139 2.07 21.31 -4.36
N ILE A 140 1.94 20.12 -3.77
CA ILE A 140 2.11 19.87 -2.34
C ILE A 140 3.55 20.12 -1.91
N GLU A 141 4.54 19.58 -2.61
CA GLU A 141 5.98 19.77 -2.33
C GLU A 141 6.33 21.26 -2.26
N ARG A 142 5.86 22.04 -3.22
CA ARG A 142 6.05 23.49 -3.22
C ARG A 142 5.41 24.15 -2.01
N LYS A 143 4.16 23.80 -1.69
CA LYS A 143 3.45 24.39 -0.54
C LYS A 143 4.07 23.99 0.79
N ALA A 144 4.63 22.79 0.88
CA ALA A 144 5.42 22.33 2.03
C ALA A 144 6.70 23.16 2.18
N ALA A 145 7.44 23.37 1.10
CA ALA A 145 8.64 24.23 1.09
C ALA A 145 8.32 25.69 1.47
N GLU A 146 7.22 26.27 0.96
CA GLU A 146 6.74 27.60 1.35
C GLU A 146 6.41 27.69 2.85
N ARG A 147 6.10 26.56 3.49
CA ARG A 147 5.78 26.47 4.93
C ARG A 147 6.94 25.97 5.78
N ASN A 148 8.13 25.78 5.20
CA ASN A 148 9.30 25.20 5.86
C ASN A 148 9.02 23.81 6.47
N ILE A 149 8.18 23.01 5.80
CA ILE A 149 7.94 21.61 6.14
C ILE A 149 8.97 20.79 5.38
N THR A 150 9.87 20.15 6.09
CA THR A 150 10.88 19.23 5.56
C THR A 150 10.74 17.89 6.26
N VAL A 151 10.90 16.81 5.50
CA VAL A 151 10.89 15.44 6.02
C VAL A 151 12.33 14.93 6.01
N THR A 152 12.76 14.32 7.10
CA THR A 152 14.08 13.72 7.27
C THR A 152 14.06 12.23 6.90
N ASP A 153 15.21 11.67 6.53
CA ASP A 153 15.31 10.25 6.16
C ASP A 153 14.96 9.34 7.33
N GLU A 154 15.30 9.74 8.56
CA GLU A 154 14.95 9.01 9.78
C GLU A 154 13.43 8.95 10.01
N GLU A 155 12.70 10.04 9.75
CA GLU A 155 11.24 10.06 9.86
C GLU A 155 10.58 9.14 8.82
N VAL A 156 11.15 9.06 7.62
CA VAL A 156 10.67 8.14 6.57
C VAL A 156 10.91 6.69 7.00
N ASP A 157 12.11 6.38 7.46
CA ASP A 157 12.48 5.02 7.86
C ASP A 157 11.67 4.53 9.07
N GLU A 158 11.39 5.42 10.02
CA GLU A 158 10.48 5.12 11.13
C GLU A 158 9.04 4.89 10.66
N GLU A 159 8.53 5.68 9.72
CA GLU A 159 7.18 5.46 9.17
C GLU A 159 7.08 4.17 8.35
N ILE A 160 8.11 3.79 7.61
CA ILE A 160 8.16 2.49 6.92
C ILE A 160 8.11 1.36 7.94
N ARG A 161 8.89 1.45 9.03
CA ARG A 161 8.82 0.46 10.13
C ARG A 161 7.43 0.40 10.74
N ARG A 162 6.77 1.55 10.99
CA ARG A 162 5.38 1.60 11.46
C ARG A 162 4.43 0.91 10.49
N GLN A 163 4.58 1.16 9.20
CA GLN A 163 3.72 0.59 8.18
C GLN A 163 3.86 -0.94 8.08
N ILE A 164 5.07 -1.47 8.21
CA ILE A 164 5.31 -2.92 8.24
C ILE A 164 4.76 -3.52 9.54
N ALA A 165 5.04 -2.90 10.69
CA ALA A 165 4.52 -3.36 11.97
C ALA A 165 2.98 -3.45 11.96
N ARG A 166 2.28 -2.46 11.40
CA ARG A 166 0.80 -2.49 11.25
C ARG A 166 0.31 -3.66 10.39
N GLN A 167 1.05 -4.06 9.36
CA GLN A 167 0.66 -5.20 8.52
C GLN A 167 0.79 -6.54 9.26
N GLU A 168 1.67 -6.62 10.26
CA GLU A 168 1.90 -7.82 11.07
C GLU A 168 1.15 -7.80 12.42
N ASP A 169 0.21 -6.86 12.61
CA ASP A 169 -0.48 -6.63 13.89
C ASP A 169 0.51 -6.43 15.06
N ALA A 170 1.63 -5.75 14.76
CA ALA A 170 2.73 -5.44 15.67
C ALA A 170 2.85 -3.92 15.88
N GLN A 171 3.54 -3.52 16.94
CA GLN A 171 3.88 -2.11 17.20
C GLN A 171 5.41 -1.93 17.19
N ILE A 172 5.87 -0.73 16.84
CA ILE A 172 7.29 -0.39 16.96
C ILE A 172 7.62 0.03 18.39
N ALA A 173 8.85 -0.22 18.83
CA ALA A 173 9.28 0.09 20.20
C ALA A 173 9.16 1.58 20.56
N ALA A 174 9.36 2.48 19.57
CA ALA A 174 9.22 3.92 19.75
C ALA A 174 7.78 4.31 20.13
N ASP A 175 6.78 3.81 19.40
CA ASP A 175 5.36 4.09 19.65
C ASP A 175 4.91 3.53 21.01
N VAL A 176 5.37 2.33 21.39
CA VAL A 176 5.05 1.73 22.69
C VAL A 176 5.62 2.58 23.83
N THR A 177 6.85 3.08 23.67
CA THR A 177 7.50 3.94 24.67
C THR A 177 6.80 5.29 24.77
N ALA A 178 6.52 5.94 23.65
CA ALA A 178 5.79 7.22 23.61
C ALA A 178 4.38 7.09 24.21
N THR A 179 3.69 5.97 23.95
CA THR A 179 2.36 5.71 24.51
C THR A 179 2.43 5.49 26.03
N ALA A 180 3.45 4.78 26.52
CA ALA A 180 3.66 4.60 27.96
C ALA A 180 3.98 5.93 28.66
N GLU A 181 4.84 6.77 28.07
CA GLU A 181 5.14 8.11 28.58
C GLU A 181 3.91 9.02 28.60
N ALA A 182 3.11 9.01 27.52
CA ALA A 182 1.86 9.75 27.45
C ALA A 182 0.85 9.30 28.51
N ALA A 183 0.76 7.99 28.77
CA ALA A 183 -0.09 7.44 29.82
C ALA A 183 0.36 7.91 31.22
N ILE A 184 1.66 7.89 31.51
CA ILE A 184 2.23 8.40 32.77
C ILE A 184 1.91 9.90 32.94
N ALA A 185 2.08 10.70 31.88
CA ALA A 185 1.76 12.12 31.89
C ALA A 185 0.26 12.41 32.10
N ALA A 186 -0.61 11.60 31.48
CA ALA A 186 -2.06 11.70 31.67
C ALA A 186 -2.48 11.36 33.10
N THR A 187 -1.90 10.31 33.72
CA THR A 187 -2.16 9.96 35.12
C THR A 187 -1.68 11.06 36.07
N ALA A 188 -0.47 11.61 35.86
CA ALA A 188 0.01 12.74 36.63
C ALA A 188 -0.92 13.96 36.53
N THR A 189 -1.47 14.23 35.35
CA THR A 189 -2.44 15.32 35.15
C THR A 189 -3.77 15.05 35.90
N ALA A 190 -4.23 13.80 35.91
CA ALA A 190 -5.45 13.40 36.62
C ALA A 190 -5.33 13.53 38.15
N GLU A 191 -4.14 13.29 38.73
CA GLU A 191 -3.87 13.44 40.16
C GLU A 191 -3.96 14.91 40.65
N LEU A 192 -3.81 15.89 39.74
CA LEU A 192 -4.00 17.30 40.06
C LEU A 192 -5.48 17.75 40.06
N PHE A 193 -6.42 16.90 39.62
CA PHE A 193 -7.84 17.22 39.66
C PHE A 193 -8.45 16.85 41.01
N THR A 194 -8.79 17.85 41.83
CA THR A 194 -9.64 17.64 43.02
C THR A 194 -11.12 17.54 42.60
N PRO A 195 -11.87 16.50 43.01
CA PRO A 195 -13.29 16.41 42.69
C PRO A 195 -14.08 17.54 43.37
N THR A 196 -14.90 18.23 42.59
CA THR A 196 -15.86 19.22 43.09
C THR A 196 -16.81 18.55 44.09
N PRO A 197 -17.01 19.07 45.31
CA PRO A 197 -17.95 18.47 46.25
C PRO A 197 -19.37 18.49 45.67
N SER A 198 -19.99 17.31 45.61
CA SER A 198 -21.36 17.14 45.13
C SER A 198 -22.35 17.66 46.17
N PRO A 199 -23.34 18.52 45.81
CA PRO A 199 -24.33 19.00 46.75
C PRO A 199 -25.27 17.84 47.17
N THR A 200 -25.25 17.50 48.46
CA THR A 200 -26.21 16.57 49.07
C THR A 200 -27.59 17.24 49.12
N VAL A 201 -28.53 16.74 48.32
CA VAL A 201 -29.96 17.09 48.44
C VAL A 201 -30.63 16.15 49.45
N GLU A 202 -30.99 16.71 50.61
CA GLU A 202 -31.75 16.04 51.66
C GLU A 202 -33.24 15.98 51.24
N ALA A 203 -33.71 14.79 50.83
CA ALA A 203 -35.10 14.59 50.44
C ALA A 203 -36.00 14.53 51.68
N THR A 204 -36.78 15.60 51.91
CA THR A 204 -37.87 15.60 52.90
C THR A 204 -39.06 14.82 52.34
N ALA A 205 -39.36 13.64 52.89
CA ALA A 205 -40.53 12.85 52.52
C ALA A 205 -41.80 13.38 53.20
N THR A 206 -42.62 14.15 52.49
CA THR A 206 -44.00 14.46 52.89
C THR A 206 -44.89 13.26 52.57
N THR A 207 -45.45 12.64 53.60
CA THR A 207 -46.48 11.59 53.47
C THR A 207 -47.86 12.24 53.65
N GLU A 208 -48.71 12.21 52.61
CA GLU A 208 -50.14 12.47 52.78
C GLU A 208 -51.01 11.52 51.94
N ARG A 209 -52.13 11.14 52.56
CA ARG A 209 -53.04 10.01 52.33
C ARG A 209 -53.92 10.20 51.08
N THR A 210 -54.43 9.19 50.37
CA THR A 210 -55.53 8.27 50.75
C THR A 210 -55.92 7.44 49.50
N PRO A 211 -56.20 6.13 49.59
CA PRO A 211 -56.69 5.35 48.45
C PRO A 211 -58.21 5.53 48.27
N THR A 212 -58.65 5.99 47.09
CA THR A 212 -60.05 5.85 46.65
C THR A 212 -60.15 4.66 45.71
N VAL A 213 -60.74 3.58 46.21
CA VAL A 213 -61.11 2.40 45.42
C VAL A 213 -62.46 2.67 44.73
N ARG A 214 -62.52 2.45 43.41
CA ARG A 214 -63.77 2.21 42.69
C ARG A 214 -63.55 1.06 41.71
N GLY A 215 -64.09 -0.11 42.03
CA GLY A 215 -64.03 -1.29 41.18
C GLY A 215 -65.09 -1.28 40.08
N THR A 216 -64.89 -2.11 39.05
CA THR A 216 -65.90 -3.03 38.47
C THR A 216 -65.21 -4.11 37.63
N ALA A 217 -65.41 -5.35 38.08
CA ALA A 217 -65.40 -6.71 37.50
C ALA A 217 -65.19 -6.88 35.96
N THR A 218 -64.73 -8.00 35.37
CA THR A 218 -64.90 -9.43 35.65
C THR A 218 -63.94 -10.23 34.74
N ALA A 219 -63.21 -11.21 35.26
CA ALA A 219 -63.05 -12.52 34.61
C ALA A 219 -62.56 -13.56 35.62
N ARG A 220 -63.16 -14.74 35.51
CA ARG A 220 -63.24 -15.86 36.45
C ARG A 220 -62.19 -16.90 36.07
N GLY A 221 -61.40 -17.35 37.03
CA GLY A 221 -60.49 -18.50 36.89
C GLY A 221 -60.02 -18.97 38.27
N THR A 222 -60.27 -20.24 38.56
CA THR A 222 -60.43 -20.84 39.89
C THR A 222 -59.12 -21.11 40.63
N ALA A 223 -59.24 -21.16 41.96
CA ALA A 223 -58.22 -21.16 43.00
C ALA A 223 -57.36 -22.43 43.15
N THR A 224 -56.21 -22.27 43.83
CA THR A 224 -55.82 -23.14 44.96
C THR A 224 -55.01 -22.33 45.97
N ARG A 225 -55.39 -22.47 47.24
CA ARG A 225 -54.95 -21.75 48.44
C ARG A 225 -53.94 -22.60 49.21
N ALA A 226 -52.87 -21.98 49.70
CA ALA A 226 -52.21 -22.39 50.95
C ALA A 226 -51.60 -21.16 51.65
N THR A 227 -51.90 -21.07 52.94
CA THR A 227 -51.64 -20.01 53.94
C THR A 227 -50.36 -20.27 54.74
N ALA A 228 -49.68 -19.21 55.20
CA ALA A 228 -49.12 -19.00 56.56
C ALA A 228 -48.10 -17.83 56.52
N THR A 229 -48.41 -16.69 57.13
CA THR A 229 -47.94 -16.26 58.47
C THR A 229 -46.64 -15.44 58.38
N VAL A 230 -46.76 -14.12 58.52
CA VAL A 230 -45.61 -13.23 58.78
C VAL A 230 -45.68 -12.87 60.26
N GLU A 231 -44.71 -13.40 61.00
CA GLU A 231 -44.40 -13.02 62.37
C GLU A 231 -43.45 -11.83 62.31
N VAL A 232 -43.82 -10.75 63.00
CA VAL A 232 -43.01 -9.55 63.15
C VAL A 232 -42.10 -9.80 64.35
N GLU A 233 -40.80 -9.95 64.10
CA GLU A 233 -39.80 -9.84 65.15
C GLU A 233 -39.05 -8.52 65.01
N SER A 234 -39.04 -7.81 66.12
CA SER A 234 -38.44 -6.50 66.34
C SER A 234 -36.95 -6.68 66.65
N GLU A 235 -36.06 -6.10 65.86
CA GLU A 235 -34.70 -5.84 66.33
C GLU A 235 -34.30 -4.38 66.15
N THR A 236 -34.09 -3.75 67.31
CA THR A 236 -33.50 -2.44 67.48
C THR A 236 -32.00 -2.56 67.21
N GLY A 237 -31.53 -2.06 66.06
CA GLY A 237 -30.11 -2.09 65.69
C GLY A 237 -29.56 -0.68 65.47
N VAL A 238 -28.70 -0.24 66.38
CA VAL A 238 -27.93 1.02 66.28
C VAL A 238 -26.91 0.89 65.15
N ILE A 239 -27.04 1.67 64.07
CA ILE A 239 -26.05 1.71 62.98
C ILE A 239 -25.07 2.88 63.17
N SER A 240 -23.84 2.56 63.59
CA SER A 240 -22.67 3.42 63.35
C SER A 240 -22.20 3.20 61.89
N PRO A 241 -21.96 4.25 61.08
CA PRO A 241 -21.38 4.05 59.76
C PRO A 241 -19.90 3.64 59.90
N THR A 242 -19.61 2.37 59.64
CA THR A 242 -18.25 1.91 59.38
C THR A 242 -17.95 2.21 57.91
N LEU A 243 -16.93 3.05 57.64
CA LEU A 243 -16.44 3.28 56.29
C LEU A 243 -15.74 2.02 55.78
N THR A 244 -16.37 1.30 54.87
CA THR A 244 -15.74 0.19 54.16
C THR A 244 -14.65 0.77 53.23
N PRO A 245 -13.37 0.32 53.32
CA PRO A 245 -12.37 0.70 52.33
C PRO A 245 -12.80 0.19 50.94
N MET A 246 -12.74 1.10 49.96
CA MET A 246 -13.08 0.83 48.56
C MET A 246 -12.24 -0.33 48.01
N PRO A 247 -12.77 -1.20 47.12
CA PRO A 247 -11.96 -2.27 46.52
C PRO A 247 -10.78 -1.66 45.75
N THR A 248 -9.57 -2.11 46.08
CA THR A 248 -8.38 -1.88 45.27
C THR A 248 -8.62 -2.46 43.88
N LEU A 249 -8.63 -1.62 42.84
CA LEU A 249 -8.67 -2.07 41.45
C LEU A 249 -7.40 -2.89 41.18
N THR A 250 -7.53 -4.21 41.05
CA THR A 250 -6.47 -5.06 40.51
C THR A 250 -6.13 -4.55 39.11
N PRO A 251 -4.87 -4.20 38.80
CA PRO A 251 -4.51 -3.79 37.44
C PRO A 251 -4.82 -4.94 36.48
N ALA A 252 -5.54 -4.61 35.40
CA ALA A 252 -5.82 -5.55 34.32
C ALA A 252 -4.51 -6.13 33.76
N PRO A 253 -4.50 -7.38 33.24
CA PRO A 253 -3.31 -7.94 32.62
C PRO A 253 -2.82 -7.03 31.50
N THR A 254 -1.60 -6.50 31.63
CA THR A 254 -0.93 -5.74 30.58
C THR A 254 -0.63 -6.70 29.43
N LEU A 255 -1.30 -6.52 28.29
CA LEU A 255 -0.93 -7.20 27.05
C LEU A 255 0.50 -6.78 26.70
N THR A 256 1.43 -7.74 26.64
CA THR A 256 2.77 -7.49 26.11
C THR A 256 2.63 -7.23 24.60
N PRO A 257 2.97 -6.03 24.09
CA PRO A 257 2.85 -5.74 22.67
C PRO A 257 3.84 -6.61 21.87
N ASN A 258 3.40 -7.12 20.72
CA ASN A 258 4.26 -7.77 19.75
C ASN A 258 5.15 -6.69 19.11
N ILE A 259 6.47 -6.73 19.36
CA ILE A 259 7.42 -5.71 18.87
C ILE A 259 8.08 -6.21 17.59
N PHE A 260 8.00 -5.42 16.52
CA PHE A 260 8.69 -5.72 15.26
C PHE A 260 10.19 -5.33 15.37
N THR A 261 11.08 -6.33 15.32
CA THR A 261 12.54 -6.17 15.47
C THR A 261 13.29 -6.14 14.12
N GLU A 262 14.43 -5.43 14.07
CA GLU A 262 15.25 -5.17 12.86
C GLU A 262 15.62 -6.43 12.04
N ASP A 263 15.82 -7.58 12.69
CA ASP A 263 16.12 -8.86 12.04
C ASP A 263 14.99 -9.37 11.12
N ARG A 264 13.76 -8.87 11.30
CA ARG A 264 12.58 -9.20 10.47
C ARG A 264 12.36 -8.18 9.34
N PHE A 265 12.84 -6.95 9.51
CA PHE A 265 12.68 -5.84 8.56
C PHE A 265 13.50 -6.04 7.28
N THR A 266 14.80 -6.28 7.44
CA THR A 266 15.77 -6.39 6.34
C THR A 266 15.36 -7.42 5.27
N PRO A 267 14.95 -8.66 5.60
CA PRO A 267 14.55 -9.63 4.58
C PRO A 267 13.22 -9.30 3.89
N ALA A 268 12.25 -8.71 4.60
CA ALA A 268 10.96 -8.32 4.03
C ALA A 268 11.11 -7.16 3.03
N TYR A 269 11.94 -6.19 3.37
CA TYR A 269 12.26 -5.05 2.51
C TYR A 269 13.04 -5.45 1.26
N GLN A 270 14.04 -6.33 1.40
CA GLN A 270 14.79 -6.90 0.27
C GLN A 270 13.89 -7.71 -0.68
N ALA A 271 12.94 -8.49 -0.16
CA ALA A 271 11.97 -9.22 -0.97
C ALA A 271 11.09 -8.27 -1.81
N TYR A 272 10.60 -7.19 -1.19
CA TYR A 272 9.82 -6.16 -1.86
C TYR A 272 10.60 -5.45 -2.98
N LEU A 273 11.83 -5.03 -2.72
CA LEU A 273 12.68 -4.38 -3.72
C LEU A 273 13.01 -5.31 -4.90
N SER A 274 13.26 -6.60 -4.64
CA SER A 274 13.56 -7.57 -5.70
C SER A 274 12.39 -7.83 -6.65
N ASP A 275 11.16 -7.86 -6.13
CA ASP A 275 9.95 -8.02 -6.93
C ASP A 275 9.67 -6.74 -7.75
N LEU A 276 9.90 -5.56 -7.16
CA LEU A 276 9.83 -4.29 -7.88
C LEU A 276 10.88 -4.14 -8.98
N GLN A 277 12.13 -4.52 -8.72
CA GLN A 277 13.19 -4.45 -9.71
C GLN A 277 12.91 -5.38 -10.89
N SER A 278 12.49 -6.62 -10.62
CA SER A 278 12.24 -7.62 -11.67
C SER A 278 11.03 -7.31 -12.55
N ARG A 279 10.04 -6.58 -12.05
CA ARG A 279 8.76 -6.34 -12.75
C ARG A 279 8.54 -4.90 -13.21
N VAL A 280 9.10 -3.93 -12.50
CA VAL A 280 8.87 -2.48 -12.71
C VAL A 280 10.17 -1.78 -13.16
N GLY A 281 11.33 -2.43 -13.02
CA GLY A 281 12.63 -1.84 -13.35
C GLY A 281 13.05 -0.71 -12.41
N TYR A 282 12.49 -0.69 -11.19
CA TYR A 282 12.88 0.26 -10.15
C TYR A 282 14.18 -0.21 -9.49
N THR A 283 15.17 0.67 -9.44
CA THR A 283 16.37 0.55 -8.60
C THR A 283 16.36 1.78 -7.72
N GLU A 284 16.45 1.56 -6.41
CA GLU A 284 16.67 2.63 -5.43
C GLU A 284 17.98 3.38 -5.74
#